data_AF-A0A2E5X049-F1
#
_entry.id   AF-A0A2E5X049-F1
#
_cell.length_a   1.000
_cell.length_b   1.000
_cell.length_c   1.000
_cell.angle_alpha   90.00
_cell.angle_beta   90.00
_cell.angle_gamma   90.00
#
_symmetry.space_group_name_H-M   'P 1'
#
loop_
_entity.id
_entity.type
_entity.pdbx_description
1 polymer ?
#
loop_
_entity_poly.entity_id
_entity_poly.type
_entity_poly.pdbx_seq_one_letter_code
_entity_poly.pdbx_strand_id
1 'polypeptide(L)'
;MKILLITLVLFSCAGLFSKEKKNFLELSGKSRPLALSYQNAKFKDKLVKQDMAPLGSAAITSSGALAEKGIKHIIHAATGSMAKTGEIYNPSLESIDNSIKNAIKIADKYNIKSVAIPFIGSGIFISRMGTTKEKLAFLLLKASATGNAHVVAVAYDEKDLKVFNKAYEKLEAPEKKKVKLVKGSITDYSLHKSVAIINAANIELVFGGGVSGHIGKASGKSQEINQECRKLINALKK
;
A
#
# COMPACT_ATOMS: atom_id res chain seq x y z
N MET A 1 -45.46 36.00 39.23
CA MET A 1 -45.45 34.52 39.23
C MET A 1 -45.53 34.02 37.80
N LYS A 2 -44.41 33.55 37.23
CA LYS A 2 -44.38 32.84 35.95
C LYS A 2 -43.67 31.51 36.20
N ILE A 3 -44.41 30.43 36.04
CA ILE A 3 -43.94 29.04 36.12
C ILE A 3 -43.18 28.75 34.82
N LEU A 4 -41.89 28.44 34.92
CA LEU A 4 -41.06 28.04 33.78
C LEU A 4 -41.12 26.51 33.64
N LEU A 5 -41.74 26.03 32.56
CA LEU A 5 -41.86 24.62 32.22
C LEU A 5 -40.50 24.12 31.70
N ILE A 6 -39.87 23.18 32.41
CA ILE A 6 -38.63 22.52 31.99
C ILE A 6 -38.99 21.40 31.01
N THR A 7 -38.72 21.61 29.72
CA THR A 7 -38.78 20.55 28.71
C THR A 7 -37.50 19.72 28.78
N LEU A 8 -37.59 18.53 29.39
CA LEU A 8 -36.52 17.54 29.44
C LEU A 8 -36.33 16.93 28.04
N VAL A 9 -35.34 17.40 27.29
CA VAL A 9 -34.94 16.77 26.02
C VAL A 9 -34.13 15.51 26.34
N LEU A 10 -34.82 14.37 26.35
CA LEU A 10 -34.20 13.04 26.31
C LEU A 10 -33.46 12.87 24.98
N PHE A 11 -32.14 13.06 24.97
CA PHE A 11 -31.29 12.59 23.88
C PHE A 11 -31.28 11.05 23.90
N SER A 12 -32.09 10.42 23.04
CA SER A 12 -31.95 9.00 22.77
C SER A 12 -30.61 8.78 22.08
N CYS A 13 -29.70 8.08 22.77
CA CYS A 13 -28.40 7.66 22.24
C CYS A 13 -28.58 6.48 21.27
N ALA A 14 -29.45 6.62 20.27
CA ALA A 14 -29.59 5.69 19.17
C ALA A 14 -28.52 6.05 18.13
N GLY A 15 -27.43 5.29 18.15
CA GLY A 15 -26.31 5.46 17.24
C GLY A 15 -26.75 5.54 15.78
N LEU A 16 -26.53 6.70 15.18
CA LEU A 16 -26.42 6.83 13.73
C LEU A 16 -25.15 6.08 13.28
N PHE A 17 -25.25 4.76 13.16
CA PHE A 17 -24.37 3.98 12.31
C PHE A 17 -24.77 4.27 10.86
N SER A 18 -24.27 5.39 10.32
CA SER A 18 -24.21 5.53 8.88
C SER A 18 -23.25 4.45 8.35
N LYS A 19 -23.79 3.50 7.58
CA LYS A 19 -23.02 2.54 6.79
C LYS A 19 -22.32 3.28 5.65
N GLU A 20 -21.36 4.15 5.94
CA GLU A 20 -20.27 4.32 5.00
C GLU A 20 -19.59 2.95 4.92
N LYS A 21 -19.62 2.31 3.74
CA LYS A 21 -18.74 1.17 3.48
C LYS A 21 -17.32 1.70 3.64
N LYS A 22 -16.77 1.61 4.86
CA LYS A 22 -15.48 2.21 5.21
C LYS A 22 -14.45 1.60 4.28
N ASN A 23 -13.99 2.32 3.27
CA ASN A 23 -12.93 1.85 2.35
C ASN A 23 -11.54 1.82 3.03
N PHE A 24 -11.53 1.75 4.36
CA PHE A 24 -10.39 1.85 5.25
C PHE A 24 -10.70 1.09 6.54
N LEU A 25 -9.86 0.12 6.87
CA LEU A 25 -9.89 -0.64 8.11
C LEU A 25 -8.66 -0.26 8.94
N GLU A 26 -8.83 -0.04 10.25
CA GLU A 26 -7.77 0.26 11.19
C GLU A 26 -7.92 -0.61 12.44
N LEU A 27 -6.86 -1.33 12.79
CA LEU A 27 -6.81 -2.20 13.98
C LEU A 27 -5.94 -1.64 15.10
N SER A 28 -5.02 -0.72 14.79
CA SER A 28 -4.22 -0.01 15.79
C SER A 28 -3.87 1.42 15.35
N GLY A 29 -3.68 2.29 16.34
CA GLY A 29 -3.50 3.73 16.14
C GLY A 29 -2.09 4.16 15.71
N LYS A 30 -1.87 5.48 15.70
CA LYS A 30 -0.73 6.17 15.06
C LYS A 30 0.67 5.70 15.47
N SER A 31 0.88 5.22 16.70
CA SER A 31 2.22 4.83 17.17
C SER A 31 2.70 3.49 16.62
N ARG A 32 1.75 2.59 16.28
CA ARG A 32 2.00 1.31 15.63
C ARG A 32 0.89 1.06 14.60
N PRO A 33 0.92 1.72 13.44
CA PRO A 33 -0.14 1.60 12.45
C PRO A 33 -0.32 0.16 11.99
N LEU A 34 -1.56 -0.33 12.08
CA LEU A 34 -2.01 -1.58 11.45
C LEU A 34 -3.35 -1.29 10.78
N ALA A 35 -3.32 -1.15 9.46
CA ALA A 35 -4.47 -0.71 8.70
C ALA A 35 -4.46 -1.21 7.26
N LEU A 36 -5.63 -1.23 6.62
CA LEU A 36 -5.84 -1.65 5.25
C LEU A 36 -6.73 -0.64 4.53
N SER A 37 -6.22 -0.03 3.47
CA SER A 37 -6.97 0.87 2.58
C SER A 37 -7.34 0.13 1.30
N TYR A 38 -8.60 0.19 0.91
CA TYR A 38 -9.15 -0.55 -0.22
C TYR A 38 -10.11 0.29 -1.06
N GLN A 39 -9.89 1.60 -1.10
CA GLN A 39 -10.67 2.50 -1.95
C GLN A 39 -10.43 2.15 -3.41
N ASN A 40 -11.53 1.97 -4.16
CA ASN A 40 -11.54 1.54 -5.57
C ASN A 40 -10.86 0.17 -5.81
N ALA A 41 -10.56 -0.59 -4.76
CA ALA A 41 -10.09 -1.96 -4.90
C ALA A 41 -11.25 -2.88 -5.29
N LYS A 42 -10.96 -3.95 -6.03
CA LYS A 42 -11.94 -4.98 -6.35
C LYS A 42 -12.17 -5.85 -5.11
N PHE A 43 -13.10 -5.39 -4.27
CA PHE A 43 -13.58 -6.12 -3.12
C PHE A 43 -14.52 -7.23 -3.60
N LYS A 44 -14.13 -8.48 -3.39
CA LYS A 44 -14.97 -9.65 -3.62
C LYS A 44 -15.02 -10.44 -2.33
N ASP A 45 -16.22 -10.71 -1.81
CA ASP A 45 -16.41 -11.51 -0.59
C ASP A 45 -15.70 -12.87 -0.69
N LYS A 46 -15.66 -13.46 -1.88
CA LYS A 46 -14.92 -14.70 -2.17
C LYS A 46 -13.44 -14.59 -1.81
N LEU A 47 -12.77 -13.49 -2.18
CA LEU A 47 -11.35 -13.27 -1.88
C LEU A 47 -11.11 -13.23 -0.38
N VAL A 48 -11.90 -12.42 0.33
CA VAL A 48 -11.76 -12.23 1.77
C VAL A 48 -12.05 -13.53 2.54
N LYS A 49 -13.05 -14.31 2.11
CA LYS A 49 -13.32 -15.65 2.64
C LYS A 49 -12.18 -16.64 2.42
N GLN A 50 -11.35 -16.43 1.39
CA GLN A 50 -10.17 -17.23 1.05
C GLN A 50 -8.85 -16.67 1.64
N ASP A 51 -8.92 -15.85 2.68
CA ASP A 51 -7.73 -15.20 3.30
C ASP A 51 -6.95 -14.29 2.33
N MET A 52 -7.64 -13.64 1.37
CA MET A 52 -7.05 -12.68 0.43
C MET A 52 -7.61 -11.27 0.64
N ALA A 53 -6.72 -10.28 0.56
CA ALA A 53 -7.06 -8.87 0.54
C ALA A 53 -7.76 -8.48 -0.79
N PRO A 54 -8.56 -7.40 -0.79
CA PRO A 54 -9.13 -6.86 -2.02
C PRO A 54 -8.05 -6.52 -3.05
N LEU A 55 -8.26 -6.90 -4.30
CA LEU A 55 -7.29 -6.66 -5.38
C LEU A 55 -7.18 -5.14 -5.66
N GLY A 56 -5.99 -4.58 -5.54
CA GLY A 56 -5.75 -3.13 -5.62
C GLY A 56 -5.81 -2.41 -4.27
N SER A 57 -5.84 -3.14 -3.15
CA SER A 57 -5.72 -2.57 -1.80
C SER A 57 -4.26 -2.37 -1.37
N ALA A 58 -4.05 -1.76 -0.21
CA ALA A 58 -2.78 -1.73 0.47
C ALA A 58 -2.94 -1.92 1.98
N ALA A 59 -1.94 -2.50 2.64
CA ALA A 59 -1.91 -2.71 4.09
C ALA A 59 -0.61 -2.18 4.71
N ILE A 60 -0.67 -1.50 5.85
CA ILE A 60 0.52 -1.09 6.61
C ILE A 60 0.74 -1.98 7.81
N THR A 61 2.00 -2.32 8.04
CA THR A 61 2.47 -3.18 9.13
C THR A 61 3.72 -2.59 9.79
N SER A 62 4.19 -3.27 10.84
CA SER A 62 5.57 -3.15 11.29
C SER A 62 6.57 -3.58 10.20
N SER A 63 7.86 -3.32 10.46
CA SER A 63 8.96 -3.56 9.51
C SER A 63 10.07 -4.47 10.07
N GLY A 64 9.89 -4.99 11.29
CA GLY A 64 10.89 -5.82 11.97
C GLY A 64 12.22 -5.10 12.17
N ALA A 65 13.32 -5.80 11.88
CA ALA A 65 14.69 -5.29 12.01
C ALA A 65 15.01 -4.09 11.10
N LEU A 66 14.21 -3.83 10.06
CA LEU A 66 14.36 -2.62 9.24
C LEU A 66 14.05 -1.34 10.04
N ALA A 67 13.27 -1.44 11.12
CA ALA A 67 12.98 -0.31 12.00
C ALA A 67 14.24 0.29 12.61
N GLU A 68 15.23 -0.56 12.96
CA GLU A 68 16.52 -0.13 13.51
C GLU A 68 17.34 0.66 12.49
N LYS A 69 17.14 0.38 11.19
CA LYS A 69 17.80 1.08 10.08
C LYS A 69 17.09 2.37 9.67
N GLY A 70 15.91 2.67 10.22
CA GLY A 70 15.14 3.88 9.93
C GLY A 70 13.87 3.65 9.10
N ILE A 71 13.72 2.49 8.47
CA ILE A 71 12.48 2.10 7.77
C ILE A 71 11.52 1.54 8.81
N LYS A 72 10.59 2.35 9.32
CA LYS A 72 9.69 2.01 10.42
C LYS A 72 8.48 1.17 9.97
N HIS A 73 8.03 1.35 8.73
CA HIS A 73 6.82 0.69 8.23
C HIS A 73 7.02 0.04 6.86
N ILE A 74 6.28 -1.04 6.62
CA ILE A 74 6.10 -1.62 5.29
C ILE A 74 4.64 -1.40 4.89
N ILE A 75 4.42 -0.90 3.68
CA ILE A 75 3.09 -0.76 3.08
C ILE A 75 2.97 -1.76 1.93
N HIS A 76 2.21 -2.83 2.12
CA HIS A 76 2.04 -3.94 1.20
C HIS A 76 0.99 -3.60 0.14
N ALA A 77 1.42 -3.34 -1.09
CA ALA A 77 0.54 -3.08 -2.24
C ALA A 77 0.04 -4.41 -2.84
N ALA A 78 -1.24 -4.72 -2.66
CA ALA A 78 -1.87 -5.98 -3.09
C ALA A 78 -2.23 -5.93 -4.58
N THR A 79 -1.28 -6.34 -5.43
CA THR A 79 -1.36 -6.12 -6.89
C THR A 79 -1.99 -7.27 -7.68
N GLY A 80 -1.88 -8.51 -7.18
CA GLY A 80 -2.34 -9.75 -7.83
C GLY A 80 -1.91 -10.97 -7.03
N SER A 81 -2.16 -12.20 -7.48
CA SER A 81 -1.62 -13.42 -6.88
C SER A 81 -1.49 -14.54 -7.90
N MET A 82 -0.53 -15.43 -7.64
CA MET A 82 -0.31 -16.71 -8.31
C MET A 82 -0.75 -17.87 -7.39
N ALA A 83 -1.88 -17.70 -6.70
CA ALA A 83 -2.25 -18.38 -5.46
C ALA A 83 -2.02 -19.91 -5.44
N LYS A 84 -1.81 -20.42 -4.22
CA LYS A 84 -1.73 -21.86 -3.91
C LYS A 84 -3.02 -22.64 -4.20
N THR A 85 -4.15 -21.95 -4.32
CA THR A 85 -5.49 -22.54 -4.52
C THR A 85 -5.78 -22.88 -5.99
N GLY A 86 -4.83 -22.64 -6.91
CA GLY A 86 -4.98 -22.90 -8.34
C GLY A 86 -5.65 -21.75 -9.12
N GLU A 87 -6.29 -20.79 -8.45
CA GLU A 87 -6.82 -19.59 -9.10
C GLU A 87 -5.73 -18.51 -9.26
N ILE A 88 -5.51 -18.10 -10.51
CA ILE A 88 -4.55 -17.05 -10.84
C ILE A 88 -5.28 -15.69 -10.88
N TYR A 89 -4.82 -14.76 -10.05
CA TYR A 89 -5.25 -13.36 -10.05
C TYR A 89 -4.17 -12.50 -10.68
N ASN A 90 -4.13 -12.45 -12.01
CA ASN A 90 -3.13 -11.63 -12.69
C ASN A 90 -3.26 -10.16 -12.28
N PRO A 91 -2.15 -9.47 -12.01
CA PRO A 91 -2.19 -8.02 -11.84
C PRO A 91 -2.64 -7.36 -13.13
N SER A 92 -3.27 -6.20 -13.01
CA SER A 92 -3.60 -5.30 -14.11
C SER A 92 -3.02 -3.92 -13.82
N LEU A 93 -2.96 -3.07 -14.85
CA LEU A 93 -2.58 -1.66 -14.65
C LEU A 93 -3.47 -0.97 -13.60
N GLU A 94 -4.77 -1.32 -13.58
CA GLU A 94 -5.74 -0.82 -12.61
C GLU A 94 -5.45 -1.31 -11.18
N SER A 95 -5.14 -2.59 -10.97
CA SER A 95 -4.84 -3.10 -9.62
C SER A 95 -3.52 -2.51 -9.09
N ILE A 96 -2.53 -2.33 -9.96
CA ILE A 96 -1.26 -1.66 -9.60
C ILE A 96 -1.52 -0.20 -9.22
N ASP A 97 -2.21 0.56 -10.07
CA ASP A 97 -2.57 1.97 -9.82
C ASP A 97 -3.32 2.14 -8.49
N ASN A 98 -4.37 1.35 -8.27
CA ASN A 98 -5.17 1.42 -7.05
C ASN A 98 -4.37 1.02 -5.81
N SER A 99 -3.52 -0.02 -5.89
CA SER A 99 -2.71 -0.44 -4.75
C SER A 99 -1.70 0.62 -4.33
N ILE A 100 -1.08 1.33 -5.29
CA ILE A 100 -0.17 2.43 -5.02
C ILE A 100 -0.93 3.61 -4.42
N LYS A 101 -2.06 4.01 -5.01
CA LYS A 101 -2.89 5.11 -4.46
C LYS A 101 -3.37 4.80 -3.04
N ASN A 102 -3.75 3.56 -2.74
CA ASN A 102 -4.09 3.13 -1.39
C ASN A 102 -2.89 3.19 -0.45
N ALA A 103 -1.69 2.84 -0.92
CA ALA A 103 -0.46 2.97 -0.14
C ALA A 103 -0.14 4.45 0.20
N ILE A 104 -0.30 5.35 -0.76
CA ILE A 104 -0.11 6.80 -0.54
C ILE A 104 -1.18 7.36 0.42
N LYS A 105 -2.44 6.93 0.31
CA LYS A 105 -3.50 7.31 1.27
C LYS A 105 -3.18 6.88 2.70
N ILE A 106 -2.64 5.68 2.88
CA ILE A 106 -2.17 5.21 4.18
C ILE A 106 -1.04 6.11 4.69
N ALA A 107 -0.07 6.44 3.84
CA ALA A 107 1.02 7.33 4.21
C ALA A 107 0.50 8.70 4.70
N ASP A 108 -0.45 9.29 3.96
CA ASP A 108 -1.07 10.56 4.32
C ASP A 108 -1.84 10.48 5.65
N LYS A 109 -2.65 9.42 5.86
CA LYS A 109 -3.41 9.22 7.10
C LYS A 109 -2.48 9.17 8.33
N TYR A 110 -1.33 8.52 8.21
CA TYR A 110 -0.36 8.40 9.29
C TYR A 110 0.72 9.49 9.28
N ASN A 111 0.54 10.54 8.47
CA ASN A 111 1.47 11.67 8.36
C ASN A 111 2.91 11.25 7.99
N ILE A 112 3.06 10.15 7.26
CA ILE A 112 4.34 9.66 6.75
C ILE A 112 4.79 10.58 5.62
N LYS A 113 5.83 11.38 5.86
CA LYS A 113 6.29 12.40 4.93
C LYS A 113 7.11 11.87 3.76
N SER A 114 7.76 10.72 3.91
CA SER A 114 8.53 10.09 2.83
C SER A 114 8.33 8.58 2.78
N VAL A 115 8.09 8.08 1.56
CA VAL A 115 7.87 6.67 1.25
C VAL A 115 8.78 6.26 0.09
N ALA A 116 9.46 5.12 0.17
CA ALA A 116 10.16 4.56 -0.99
C ALA A 116 9.32 3.49 -1.67
N ILE A 117 9.40 3.40 -3.00
CA ILE A 117 8.64 2.45 -3.81
C ILE A 117 9.56 1.76 -4.83
N PRO A 118 9.57 0.42 -4.94
CA PRO A 118 10.31 -0.28 -5.98
C PRO A 118 9.53 -0.23 -7.31
N PHE A 119 10.11 -0.77 -8.39
CA PHE A 119 9.41 -0.88 -9.68
C PHE A 119 8.38 -2.03 -9.68
N ILE A 120 7.24 -1.80 -9.03
CA ILE A 120 6.15 -2.78 -8.87
C ILE A 120 5.65 -3.27 -10.24
N GLY A 121 5.62 -4.59 -10.41
CA GLY A 121 5.11 -5.24 -11.63
C GLY A 121 6.12 -5.36 -12.78
N SER A 122 7.35 -4.83 -12.65
CA SER A 122 8.34 -4.78 -13.74
C SER A 122 8.98 -6.12 -14.12
N GLY A 123 8.79 -7.16 -13.30
CA GLY A 123 9.28 -8.52 -13.54
C GLY A 123 8.33 -9.37 -14.39
N ILE A 124 8.04 -10.59 -13.92
CA ILE A 124 7.22 -11.59 -14.63
C ILE A 124 5.80 -11.13 -15.01
N PHE A 125 5.32 -10.01 -14.44
CA PHE A 125 3.96 -9.53 -14.63
C PHE A 125 3.79 -8.64 -15.87
N ILE A 126 4.86 -8.07 -16.41
CA ILE A 126 4.77 -7.18 -17.57
C ILE A 126 4.22 -7.88 -18.81
N SER A 127 4.73 -9.07 -19.12
CA SER A 127 4.28 -9.85 -20.27
C SER A 127 2.82 -10.25 -20.14
N ARG A 128 2.38 -10.58 -18.92
CA ARG A 128 1.00 -10.99 -18.62
C ARG A 128 0.00 -9.85 -18.69
N MET A 129 0.42 -8.64 -18.36
CA MET A 129 -0.40 -7.44 -18.48
C MET A 129 -0.53 -6.94 -19.92
N GLY A 130 0.23 -7.48 -20.87
CA GLY A 130 0.28 -6.97 -22.24
C GLY A 130 0.71 -5.50 -22.29
N THR A 131 1.67 -5.10 -21.44
CA THR A 131 2.10 -3.70 -21.30
C THR A 131 3.63 -3.57 -21.42
N THR A 132 4.12 -2.34 -21.55
CA THR A 132 5.55 -2.05 -21.60
C THR A 132 6.06 -1.57 -20.24
N LYS A 133 7.37 -1.71 -20.00
CA LYS A 133 8.04 -1.15 -18.82
C LYS A 133 7.80 0.37 -18.72
N GLU A 134 7.85 1.07 -19.85
CA GLU A 134 7.66 2.53 -19.91
C GLU A 134 6.26 2.95 -19.50
N LYS A 135 5.21 2.25 -19.98
CA LYS A 135 3.83 2.54 -19.61
C LYS A 135 3.58 2.26 -18.14
N LEU A 136 4.12 1.15 -17.63
CA LEU A 136 4.00 0.79 -16.22
C LEU A 136 4.75 1.78 -15.31
N ALA A 137 5.96 2.19 -15.68
CA ALA A 137 6.73 3.18 -14.94
C ALA A 137 5.99 4.51 -14.85
N PHE A 138 5.44 5.00 -15.97
CA PHE A 138 4.67 6.24 -15.97
C PHE A 138 3.45 6.17 -15.04
N LEU A 139 2.69 5.08 -15.11
CA LEU A 139 1.56 4.84 -14.22
C LEU A 139 1.98 4.79 -12.74
N LEU A 140 3.08 4.10 -12.43
CA LEU A 140 3.61 3.99 -11.06
C LEU A 140 3.99 5.36 -10.50
N LEU A 141 4.75 6.16 -11.25
CA LEU A 141 5.18 7.49 -10.80
C LEU A 141 3.99 8.44 -10.66
N LYS A 142 3.03 8.40 -11.59
CA LYS A 142 1.81 9.20 -11.52
C LYS A 142 0.95 8.83 -10.31
N ALA A 143 0.72 7.54 -10.07
CA ALA A 143 -0.02 7.06 -8.90
C ALA A 143 0.67 7.46 -7.58
N SER A 144 2.01 7.43 -7.55
CA SER A 144 2.83 7.82 -6.41
C SER A 144 2.71 9.32 -6.06
N ALA A 145 2.34 10.17 -7.02
CA ALA A 145 2.23 11.62 -6.83
C ALA A 145 0.84 12.10 -6.35
N THR A 146 -0.10 11.19 -6.04
CA THR A 146 -1.50 11.53 -5.74
C THR A 146 -1.78 12.09 -4.33
N GLY A 147 -0.79 12.12 -3.45
CA GLY A 147 -0.93 12.52 -2.05
C GLY A 147 0.13 13.50 -1.56
N ASN A 148 0.24 13.63 -0.24
CA ASN A 148 1.13 14.59 0.39
C ASN A 148 2.56 14.07 0.58
N ALA A 149 2.72 12.77 0.79
CA ALA A 149 4.03 12.12 0.94
C ALA A 149 4.96 12.37 -0.26
N HIS A 150 6.24 12.62 0.02
CA HIS A 150 7.29 12.57 -0.99
C HIS A 150 7.67 11.12 -1.27
N VAL A 151 7.67 10.74 -2.53
CA VAL A 151 7.96 9.36 -2.94
C VAL A 151 9.35 9.26 -3.56
N VAL A 152 10.13 8.27 -3.12
CA VAL A 152 11.41 7.92 -3.73
C VAL A 152 11.23 6.62 -4.50
N ALA A 153 11.19 6.69 -5.83
CA ALA A 153 11.16 5.52 -6.68
C ALA A 153 12.57 4.92 -6.79
N VAL A 154 12.71 3.67 -6.37
CA VAL A 154 13.97 2.94 -6.30
C VAL A 154 14.05 1.95 -7.46
N ALA A 155 14.88 2.26 -8.45
CA ALA A 155 15.27 1.31 -9.48
C ALA A 155 16.29 0.31 -8.92
N TYR A 156 16.10 -0.98 -9.19
CA TYR A 156 17.05 -2.00 -8.74
C TYR A 156 18.37 -1.94 -9.51
N ASP A 157 18.29 -1.72 -10.82
CA ASP A 157 19.44 -1.65 -11.71
C ASP A 157 19.40 -0.41 -12.64
N GLU A 158 20.43 -0.28 -13.45
CA GLU A 158 20.56 0.83 -14.41
C GLU A 158 19.52 0.77 -15.53
N LYS A 159 19.03 -0.43 -15.89
CA LYS A 159 18.02 -0.59 -16.95
C LYS A 159 16.69 -0.04 -16.47
N ASP A 160 16.29 -0.38 -15.25
CA ASP A 160 15.07 0.14 -14.63
C ASP A 160 15.17 1.64 -14.34
N LEU A 161 16.34 2.15 -13.95
CA LEU A 161 16.54 3.59 -13.76
C LEU A 161 16.31 4.37 -15.07
N LYS A 162 16.83 3.87 -16.20
CA LYS A 162 16.60 4.47 -17.52
C LYS A 162 15.13 4.52 -17.89
N VAL A 163 14.36 3.48 -17.56
CA VAL A 163 12.91 3.46 -17.77
C VAL A 163 12.23 4.52 -16.89
N PHE A 164 12.60 4.61 -15.60
CA PHE A 164 12.04 5.63 -14.73
C PHE A 164 12.35 7.05 -15.19
N ASN A 165 13.57 7.34 -15.65
CA ASN A 165 13.91 8.67 -16.18
C ASN A 165 13.00 9.04 -17.37
N LYS A 166 12.80 8.13 -18.33
CA LYS A 166 11.88 8.36 -19.46
C LYS A 166 10.44 8.58 -19.03
N ALA A 167 9.98 7.88 -18.00
CA ALA A 167 8.65 8.04 -17.45
C ALA A 167 8.49 9.36 -16.67
N TYR A 168 9.50 9.72 -15.89
CA TYR A 168 9.54 10.94 -15.10
C TYR A 168 9.47 12.18 -15.98
N GLU A 169 10.13 12.18 -17.14
CA GLU A 169 10.06 13.33 -18.06
C GLU A 169 8.64 13.65 -18.54
N LYS A 170 7.76 12.65 -18.57
CA LYS A 170 6.35 12.79 -18.97
C LYS A 170 5.44 13.28 -17.85
N LEU A 171 5.92 13.38 -16.62
CA LEU A 171 5.13 13.89 -15.48
C LEU A 171 4.97 15.40 -15.56
N GLU A 172 3.87 15.89 -14.99
CA GLU A 172 3.64 17.33 -14.85
C GLU A 172 4.47 17.91 -13.69
N ALA A 173 4.71 19.24 -13.71
CA ALA A 173 5.54 19.89 -12.69
C ALA A 173 5.10 19.65 -11.24
N PRO A 174 3.79 19.63 -10.89
CA PRO A 174 3.35 19.28 -9.54
C PRO A 174 3.69 17.84 -9.15
N GLU A 175 3.59 16.90 -10.09
CA GLU A 175 3.90 15.48 -9.88
C GLU A 175 5.42 15.29 -9.70
N LYS A 176 6.24 15.94 -10.54
CA LYS A 176 7.71 15.92 -10.45
C LYS A 176 8.21 16.38 -9.08
N LYS A 177 7.59 17.40 -8.46
CA LYS A 177 7.95 17.88 -7.11
C LYS A 177 7.72 16.84 -6.00
N LYS A 178 6.87 15.83 -6.24
CA LYS A 178 6.56 14.76 -5.27
C LYS A 178 7.46 13.55 -5.41
N VAL A 179 8.11 13.35 -6.55
CA VAL A 179 8.81 12.10 -6.87
C VAL A 179 10.31 12.33 -7.04
N LYS A 180 11.13 11.47 -6.46
CA LYS A 180 12.58 11.38 -6.69
C LYS A 180 12.93 10.00 -7.23
N LEU A 181 13.95 9.92 -8.07
CA LEU A 181 14.45 8.66 -8.62
C LEU A 181 15.82 8.35 -8.02
N VAL A 182 16.02 7.11 -7.59
CA VAL A 182 17.33 6.61 -7.14
C VAL A 182 17.54 5.19 -7.64
N LYS A 183 18.80 4.76 -7.71
CA LYS A 183 19.17 3.37 -7.99
C LYS A 183 19.72 2.71 -6.72
N GLY A 184 19.27 1.51 -6.42
CA GLY A 184 19.82 0.69 -5.34
C GLY A 184 18.79 -0.26 -4.73
N SER A 185 19.01 -0.64 -3.47
CA SER A 185 18.10 -1.52 -2.75
C SER A 185 16.97 -0.73 -2.08
N ILE A 186 15.74 -1.21 -2.21
CA ILE A 186 14.58 -0.67 -1.48
C ILE A 186 14.71 -0.81 0.05
N THR A 187 15.61 -1.66 0.53
CA THR A 187 15.86 -1.87 1.97
C THR A 187 17.02 -1.03 2.50
N ASP A 188 17.64 -0.19 1.66
CA ASP A 188 18.74 0.68 2.06
C ASP A 188 18.21 2.06 2.43
N TYR A 189 17.96 2.25 3.74
CA TYR A 189 17.50 3.54 4.25
C TYR A 189 18.47 4.69 3.98
N SER A 190 19.78 4.44 3.95
CA SER A 190 20.77 5.51 3.75
C SER A 190 20.65 6.17 2.37
N LEU A 191 20.20 5.38 1.38
CA LEU A 191 19.95 5.81 0.00
C LEU A 191 18.72 6.72 -0.11
N HIS A 192 17.57 6.29 0.41
CA HIS A 192 16.29 6.95 0.13
C HIS A 192 15.73 7.76 1.32
N LYS A 193 16.21 7.50 2.55
CA LYS A 193 15.82 8.19 3.80
C LYS A 193 14.30 8.23 4.04
N SER A 194 13.60 7.19 3.61
CA SER A 194 12.14 7.07 3.76
C SER A 194 11.80 6.19 4.94
N VAL A 195 10.96 6.69 5.84
CA VAL A 195 10.55 5.96 7.05
C VAL A 195 9.52 4.85 6.77
N ALA A 196 8.99 4.79 5.54
CA ALA A 196 8.19 3.67 5.07
C ALA A 196 8.64 3.24 3.68
N ILE A 197 8.45 1.96 3.37
CA ILE A 197 8.66 1.40 2.04
C ILE A 197 7.39 0.70 1.55
N ILE A 198 7.14 0.75 0.24
CA ILE A 198 6.06 0.00 -0.39
C ILE A 198 6.61 -1.36 -0.84
N ASN A 199 5.94 -2.42 -0.42
CA ASN A 199 6.22 -3.78 -0.86
C ASN A 199 5.31 -4.15 -2.05
N ALA A 200 5.88 -4.73 -3.10
CA ALA A 200 5.11 -5.35 -4.19
C ALA A 200 4.54 -6.68 -3.69
N ALA A 201 3.31 -6.66 -3.15
CA ALA A 201 2.71 -7.79 -2.48
C ALA A 201 1.74 -8.56 -3.39
N ASN A 202 1.59 -9.86 -3.07
CA ASN A 202 0.45 -10.63 -3.52
C ASN A 202 -0.82 -10.26 -2.73
N ILE A 203 -2.00 -10.71 -3.17
CA ILE A 203 -3.26 -10.42 -2.45
C ILE A 203 -3.43 -11.25 -1.18
N GLU A 204 -2.65 -12.31 -0.95
CA GLU A 204 -2.54 -12.97 0.37
C GLU A 204 -1.75 -12.12 1.38
N LEU A 205 -1.11 -11.04 0.92
CA LEU A 205 -0.23 -10.16 1.69
C LEU A 205 0.91 -10.90 2.41
N VAL A 206 1.36 -12.03 1.85
CA VAL A 206 2.48 -12.80 2.38
C VAL A 206 3.74 -12.53 1.58
N PHE A 207 4.88 -12.45 2.26
CA PHE A 207 6.17 -12.38 1.58
C PHE A 207 6.39 -13.58 0.65
N GLY A 208 6.70 -13.28 -0.61
CA GLY A 208 7.00 -14.27 -1.65
C GLY A 208 8.46 -14.18 -2.11
N GLY A 209 8.68 -14.27 -3.43
CA GLY A 209 10.00 -14.07 -4.06
C GLY A 209 10.26 -12.63 -4.50
N GLY A 210 11.34 -12.45 -5.27
CA GLY A 210 11.73 -11.15 -5.85
C GLY A 210 11.92 -10.05 -4.81
N VAL A 211 11.48 -8.83 -5.12
CA VAL A 211 11.58 -7.69 -4.19
C VAL A 211 10.82 -7.93 -2.88
N SER A 212 9.70 -8.67 -2.93
CA SER A 212 8.93 -8.99 -1.72
C SER A 212 9.73 -9.90 -0.79
N GLY A 213 10.32 -10.97 -1.34
CA GLY A 213 11.20 -11.86 -0.57
C GLY A 213 12.44 -11.16 -0.02
N HIS A 214 13.01 -10.22 -0.79
CA HIS A 214 14.12 -9.39 -0.35
C HIS A 214 13.76 -8.51 0.85
N ILE A 215 12.61 -7.83 0.80
CA ILE A 215 12.08 -7.04 1.93
C ILE A 215 11.81 -7.95 3.14
N GLY A 216 11.15 -9.09 2.93
CA GLY A 216 10.87 -10.06 3.98
C GLY A 216 12.14 -10.52 4.68
N LYS A 217 13.15 -10.97 3.92
CA LYS A 217 14.46 -11.35 4.47
C LYS A 217 15.10 -10.22 5.26
N ALA A 218 15.09 -9.00 4.73
CA ALA A 218 15.69 -7.84 5.39
C ALA A 218 14.95 -7.42 6.67
N SER A 219 13.64 -7.69 6.77
CA SER A 219 12.85 -7.45 7.99
C SER A 219 13.26 -8.36 9.14
N GLY A 220 13.83 -9.54 8.87
CA GLY A 220 14.12 -10.57 9.88
C GLY A 220 12.90 -11.13 10.61
N LYS A 221 11.68 -10.65 10.29
CA LYS A 221 10.42 -10.90 11.02
C LYS A 221 9.25 -11.20 10.08
N SER A 222 9.53 -11.80 8.92
CA SER A 222 8.53 -12.09 7.88
C SER A 222 7.27 -12.79 8.38
N GLN A 223 7.41 -13.75 9.30
CA GLN A 223 6.26 -14.49 9.83
C GLN A 223 5.36 -13.62 10.69
N GLU A 224 5.92 -12.77 11.55
CA GLU A 224 5.16 -11.84 12.40
C GLU A 224 4.42 -10.81 11.53
N ILE A 225 5.09 -10.26 10.52
CA ILE A 225 4.48 -9.31 9.57
C ILE A 225 3.37 -9.98 8.74
N ASN A 226 3.57 -11.22 8.27
CA ASN A 226 2.52 -11.98 7.59
C ASN A 226 1.30 -12.20 8.51
N GLN A 227 1.50 -12.38 9.82
CA GLN A 227 0.40 -12.49 10.80
C GLN A 227 -0.33 -11.16 10.99
N GLU A 228 0.38 -10.03 11.00
CA GLU A 228 -0.22 -8.69 11.01
C GLU A 228 -1.13 -8.49 9.78
N CYS A 229 -0.65 -8.81 8.58
CA CYS A 229 -1.46 -8.81 7.36
C CYS A 229 -2.70 -9.71 7.46
N ARG A 230 -2.54 -10.92 8.01
CA ARG A 230 -3.66 -11.86 8.19
C ARG A 230 -4.71 -11.34 9.17
N LYS A 231 -4.31 -10.63 10.23
CA LYS A 231 -5.25 -9.98 11.16
C LYS A 231 -6.13 -8.95 10.43
N LEU A 232 -5.53 -8.15 9.54
CA LEU A 232 -6.26 -7.19 8.72
C LEU A 232 -7.28 -7.86 7.79
N ILE A 233 -6.86 -8.90 7.05
CA ILE A 233 -7.75 -9.64 6.15
C ILE A 233 -8.90 -10.29 6.94
N ASN A 234 -8.60 -10.91 8.09
CA ASN A 234 -9.62 -11.52 8.93
C ASN A 234 -10.64 -10.52 9.48
N ALA A 235 -10.21 -9.30 9.78
CA ALA A 235 -11.12 -8.25 10.22
C ALA A 235 -12.06 -7.74 9.12
N LEU A 236 -11.74 -7.95 7.83
CA LEU A 236 -12.67 -7.67 6.72
C LEU A 236 -13.80 -8.71 6.59
N LYS A 237 -13.70 -9.86 7.26
CA LYS A 237 -14.74 -10.91 7.25
C LYS A 237 -15.92 -10.60 8.20
N LYS A 238 -15.71 -9.67 9.13
CA LYS A 238 -16.66 -9.28 10.17
C LYS A 238 -17.57 -8.17 9.66
#